data_AF-A0A7V9JYR2-F1
#
_entry.id   AF-A0A7V9JYR2-F1
#
_cell.length_a   1.000
_cell.length_b   1.000
_cell.length_c   1.000
_cell.angle_alpha   90.00
_cell.angle_beta   90.00
_cell.angle_gamma   90.00
#
_symmetry.space_group_name_H-M   'P 1'
#
loop_
_entity.id
_entity.type
_entity.pdbx_description
1 polymer ?
#
loop_
_entity_poly.entity_id
_entity_poly.type
_entity_poly.pdbx_seq_one_letter_code
_entity_poly.pdbx_strand_id
1 'polypeptide(L)'
;MVEADLGLTLAEAFAEFDEVPLSAASTAQVHACVLHDGRRAVVKVQRPDIAERMNTDLRIMHRAARVAGRIRRLAGANPVGIVEDLHRVTTQELDLGLETRRQDQFRRTLHDFGDNLEITAPEVHLGALRPPDPVHATRLRHPHRPVQRHAQVRRGRR
;
A
#
# COMPACT_ATOMS: atom_id res chain seq x y z
N MET A 1 4.90 15.93 1.25
CA MET A 1 5.10 14.48 1.47
C MET A 1 3.81 13.73 1.83
N VAL A 2 2.71 14.42 2.18
CA VAL A 2 1.34 13.88 2.05
C VAL A 2 0.44 14.92 1.36
N GLU A 3 0.61 16.20 1.70
CA GLU A 3 -0.17 17.30 1.13
C GLU A 3 0.12 17.54 -0.36
N ALA A 4 1.40 17.52 -0.74
CA ALA A 4 1.82 17.66 -2.15
C ALA A 4 1.20 16.58 -3.06
N ASP A 5 0.99 15.41 -2.47
CA ASP A 5 0.46 14.20 -3.09
C ASP A 5 -1.07 14.23 -3.18
N LEU A 6 -1.73 14.79 -2.15
CA LEU A 6 -3.18 15.01 -2.11
C LEU A 6 -3.63 16.23 -2.95
N GLY A 7 -2.71 17.14 -3.27
CA GLY A 7 -3.05 18.46 -3.83
C GLY A 7 -3.88 19.34 -2.88
N LEU A 8 -3.92 18.98 -1.60
CA LEU A 8 -4.69 19.58 -0.52
C LEU A 8 -3.84 19.60 0.74
N THR A 9 -4.09 20.56 1.63
CA THR A 9 -3.55 20.50 2.99
C THR A 9 -4.19 19.36 3.78
N LEU A 10 -3.51 18.86 4.81
CA LEU A 10 -4.07 17.79 5.65
C LEU A 10 -5.37 18.22 6.34
N ALA A 11 -5.48 19.49 6.71
CA ALA A 11 -6.69 20.07 7.31
C ALA A 11 -7.86 20.17 6.33
N GLU A 12 -7.59 20.37 5.04
CA GLU A 12 -8.62 20.30 4.00
C GLU A 12 -9.06 18.86 3.74
N ALA A 13 -8.11 17.91 3.76
CA ALA A 13 -8.39 16.51 3.48
C ALA A 13 -9.07 15.76 4.66
N PHE A 14 -8.73 16.11 5.90
CA PHE A 14 -9.14 15.39 7.10
C PHE A 14 -9.52 16.35 8.24
N ALA A 15 -10.48 15.95 9.07
CA ALA A 15 -10.79 16.66 10.32
C ALA A 15 -9.69 16.46 11.37
N GLU A 16 -9.12 15.26 11.43
CA GLU A 16 -7.97 14.92 12.27
C GLU A 16 -7.04 13.98 11.50
N PHE A 17 -5.73 14.12 11.70
CA PHE A 17 -4.70 13.26 11.11
C PHE A 17 -3.61 12.98 12.13
N ASP A 18 -3.27 11.70 12.34
CA ASP A 18 -2.16 11.29 13.20
C ASP A 18 -0.87 11.19 12.39
N GLU A 19 0.06 12.11 12.62
CA GLU A 19 1.38 12.09 11.97
C GLU A 19 2.22 10.87 12.35
N VAL A 20 1.92 10.21 13.47
CA VAL A 20 2.58 8.97 13.84
C VAL A 20 1.91 7.81 13.09
N PRO A 21 2.63 7.07 12.23
CA PRO A 21 2.04 5.96 11.50
C PRO A 21 1.62 4.85 12.47
N LEU A 22 0.41 4.31 12.26
CA LEU A 22 -0.10 3.13 12.96
C LEU A 22 0.70 1.88 12.61
N SER A 23 1.14 1.78 11.36
CA SER A 23 1.82 0.61 10.82
C SER A 23 2.61 0.97 9.56
N ALA A 24 3.55 0.11 9.21
CA ALA A 24 4.27 0.15 7.95
C ALA A 24 3.80 -1.00 7.07
N ALA A 25 3.35 -0.69 5.86
CA ALA A 25 3.10 -1.66 4.78
C ALA A 25 4.34 -1.75 3.87
N SER A 26 4.35 -2.68 2.91
CA SER A 26 5.50 -2.92 2.02
C SER A 26 6.06 -1.63 1.39
N THR A 27 5.22 -0.87 0.69
CA THR A 27 5.58 0.36 -0.04
C THR A 27 5.04 1.65 0.61
N ALA A 28 4.22 1.53 1.66
CA ALA A 28 3.49 2.65 2.26
C ALA A 28 3.55 2.67 3.79
N GLN A 29 3.20 3.81 4.38
CA GLN A 29 2.90 4.00 5.80
C GLN A 29 1.40 4.15 5.96
N VAL A 30 0.84 3.67 7.07
CA VAL A 30 -0.59 3.75 7.36
C VAL A 30 -0.81 4.70 8.54
N HIS A 31 -1.56 5.77 8.33
CA HIS A 31 -1.88 6.77 9.34
C HIS A 31 -3.35 6.69 9.74
N ALA A 32 -3.65 6.98 11.01
CA ALA A 32 -5.02 7.18 11.47
C ALA A 32 -5.51 8.55 11.02
N CYS A 33 -6.78 8.65 10.62
CA CYS A 33 -7.42 9.93 10.39
C CYS A 33 -8.93 9.90 10.72
N VAL A 34 -9.51 11.09 10.81
CA VAL A 34 -10.95 11.32 10.95
C VAL A 34 -11.40 12.17 9.76
N LEU A 35 -12.45 11.72 9.07
CA LEU A 35 -13.07 12.45 7.97
C LEU A 35 -13.94 13.60 8.51
N HIS A 36 -14.23 14.60 7.67
CA HIS A 36 -15.06 15.76 8.06
C HIS A 36 -16.48 15.41 8.49
N ASP A 37 -16.97 14.23 8.11
CA ASP A 37 -18.26 13.70 8.59
C ASP A 37 -18.16 12.91 9.91
N GLY A 38 -17.01 12.98 10.60
CA GLY A 38 -16.74 12.34 11.88
C GLY A 38 -16.38 10.85 11.79
N ARG A 39 -16.36 10.25 10.59
CA ARG A 39 -16.00 8.83 10.43
C ARG A 39 -14.50 8.62 10.60
N ARG A 40 -14.12 7.55 11.32
CA ARG A 40 -12.72 7.11 11.44
C ARG A 40 -12.26 6.37 10.19
N ALA A 41 -11.06 6.68 9.72
CA ALA A 41 -10.44 6.06 8.57
C ALA A 41 -8.94 5.83 8.81
N VAL A 42 -8.34 5.12 7.87
CA VAL A 42 -6.89 5.06 7.72
C VAL A 42 -6.52 5.58 6.35
N VAL A 43 -5.34 6.17 6.25
CA VAL A 43 -4.78 6.62 4.99
C VAL A 43 -3.40 6.01 4.81
N LYS A 44 -3.21 5.34 3.69
CA LYS A 44 -1.93 4.83 3.25
C LYS A 44 -1.23 5.92 2.45
N VAL A 45 0.01 6.22 2.82
CA VAL A 45 0.87 7.18 2.12
C VAL A 45 2.11 6.44 1.65
N GLN A 46 2.47 6.59 0.38
CA GLN A 46 3.68 5.97 -0.16
C GLN A 46 4.92 6.46 0.61
N ARG A 47 5.85 5.54 0.92
CA ARG A 47 7.11 5.92 1.58
C ARG A 47 7.94 6.80 0.64
N PRO A 48 8.61 7.83 1.16
CA PRO A 48 9.51 8.64 0.34
C PRO A 48 10.57 7.77 -0.33
N ASP A 49 10.90 8.10 -1.58
CA ASP A 49 11.94 7.50 -2.41
C ASP A 49 11.77 5.99 -2.72
N ILE A 50 10.68 5.36 -2.31
CA ILE A 50 10.51 3.90 -2.45
C ILE A 50 10.47 3.48 -3.92
N ALA A 51 9.81 4.26 -4.78
CA ALA A 51 9.73 4.00 -6.21
C ALA A 51 11.12 4.08 -6.86
N GLU A 52 11.92 5.09 -6.53
CA GLU A 52 13.27 5.24 -7.08
C GLU A 52 14.19 4.10 -6.63
N ARG A 53 14.14 3.75 -5.34
CA ARG A 53 14.93 2.65 -4.77
C ARG A 53 14.58 1.32 -5.40
N MET A 54 13.30 0.97 -5.49
CA MET A 54 12.85 -0.27 -6.11
C MET A 54 13.24 -0.35 -7.59
N ASN A 55 13.10 0.74 -8.34
CA ASN A 55 13.53 0.79 -9.74
C ASN A 55 15.06 0.62 -9.88
N THR A 56 15.84 1.18 -8.97
CA THR A 56 17.29 1.02 -8.95
C THR A 56 17.68 -0.44 -8.69
N ASP A 57 17.06 -1.07 -7.69
CA ASP A 57 17.29 -2.48 -7.36
C ASP A 57 16.91 -3.40 -8.54
N LEU A 58 15.78 -3.15 -9.20
CA LEU A 58 15.34 -3.90 -10.38
C LEU A 58 16.33 -3.75 -11.55
N ARG A 59 16.89 -2.56 -11.78
CA ARG A 59 17.93 -2.35 -12.81
C ARG A 59 19.20 -3.13 -12.50
N ILE A 60 19.62 -3.17 -11.24
CA ILE A 60 20.79 -3.94 -10.79
C ILE A 60 20.53 -5.43 -11.00
N MET A 61 19.38 -5.94 -10.54
CA MET A 61 18.97 -7.34 -10.70
C MET A 61 18.89 -7.73 -12.17
N HIS A 62 18.34 -6.87 -13.04
CA HIS A 62 18.23 -7.15 -14.46
C HIS A 62 19.61 -7.27 -15.13
N ARG A 63 20.57 -6.40 -14.77
CA ARG A 63 21.96 -6.51 -15.23
C ARG A 63 22.61 -7.81 -14.75
N ALA A 64 22.42 -8.17 -13.48
CA ALA A 64 22.94 -9.42 -12.91
C ALA A 64 22.32 -10.65 -13.60
N ALA A 65 21.02 -10.63 -13.86
CA ALA A 65 20.30 -11.69 -14.55
C ALA A 65 20.81 -11.93 -15.97
N ARG A 66 21.14 -10.87 -16.72
CA ARG A 66 21.76 -10.98 -18.05
C ARG A 66 23.14 -11.65 -18.00
N VAL A 67 23.91 -11.42 -16.95
CA VAL A 67 25.21 -12.10 -16.75
C VAL A 67 24.98 -13.57 -16.36
N ALA A 68 24.07 -13.83 -15.41
CA ALA A 68 23.72 -15.18 -14.97
C ALA A 68 23.20 -16.05 -16.11
N GLY A 69 22.39 -15.49 -17.02
CA GLY A 69 21.88 -16.20 -18.20
C GLY A 69 22.95 -16.68 -19.17
N ARG A 70 24.16 -16.11 -19.13
CA ARG A 70 25.32 -16.56 -19.93
C ARG A 70 26.04 -17.76 -19.29
N ILE A 71 25.76 -18.06 -18.02
CA ILE A 71 26.35 -19.19 -17.31
C ILE A 71 25.55 -20.44 -17.65
N ARG A 72 26.18 -21.41 -18.34
CA ARG A 72 25.52 -22.66 -18.81
C ARG A 72 24.69 -23.39 -17.76
N ARG A 73 25.11 -23.37 -16.48
CA ARG A 73 24.39 -24.02 -15.37
C ARG A 73 23.10 -23.29 -14.96
N LEU A 74 23.00 -21.99 -15.24
CA LEU A 74 21.88 -21.14 -14.84
C LEU A 74 20.98 -20.73 -16.01
N ALA A 75 21.40 -20.99 -17.25
CA ALA A 75 20.66 -20.61 -18.46
C ALA A 75 19.23 -21.20 -18.51
N GLY A 76 19.02 -22.40 -17.96
CA GLY A 76 17.70 -23.05 -17.92
C GLY A 76 16.67 -22.39 -17.01
N ALA A 77 17.08 -21.50 -16.10
CA ALA A 77 16.19 -20.87 -15.12
C ALA A 77 15.54 -19.55 -15.62
N ASN A 78 15.87 -19.08 -16.82
CA ASN A 78 15.45 -17.78 -17.36
C ASN A 78 15.49 -16.63 -16.32
N PRO A 79 16.67 -16.31 -15.76
CA PRO A 79 16.78 -15.30 -14.70
C PRO A 79 16.31 -13.91 -15.15
N VAL A 80 16.36 -13.60 -16.45
CA VAL A 80 15.86 -12.33 -16.99
C VAL A 80 14.33 -12.27 -16.87
N GLY A 81 13.63 -13.31 -17.32
CA GLY A 81 12.17 -13.37 -17.21
C GLY A 81 11.67 -13.26 -15.76
N ILE A 82 12.37 -13.88 -14.81
CA ILE A 82 12.05 -13.75 -13.38
C ILE A 82 12.12 -12.29 -12.93
N VAL A 83 13.14 -11.55 -13.35
CA VAL A 83 13.28 -10.13 -13.00
C VAL A 83 12.25 -9.26 -13.71
N GLU A 84 11.88 -9.58 -14.95
CA GLU A 84 10.81 -8.89 -15.69
C GLU A 84 9.45 -9.06 -15.00
N ASP A 85 9.14 -10.28 -14.53
CA ASP A 85 7.94 -10.54 -13.73
C ASP A 85 7.96 -9.79 -12.41
N LEU A 86 9.10 -9.79 -11.71
CA LEU A 86 9.27 -9.03 -10.48
C LEU A 86 9.08 -7.53 -10.71
N HIS A 87 9.61 -7.00 -11.81
CA HIS A 87 9.42 -5.59 -12.20
C HIS A 87 7.94 -5.28 -12.40
N ARG A 88 7.22 -6.12 -13.17
CA ARG A 88 5.77 -5.95 -13.40
C ARG A 88 4.97 -5.94 -12.11
N VAL A 89 5.23 -6.87 -11.18
CA VAL A 89 4.54 -6.93 -9.89
C VAL A 89 4.88 -5.71 -9.04
N THR A 90 6.17 -5.33 -8.97
CA THR A 90 6.62 -4.17 -8.18
C THR A 90 6.00 -2.86 -8.66
N THR A 91 5.87 -2.66 -9.98
CA THR A 91 5.21 -1.47 -10.52
C THR A 91 3.74 -1.38 -10.09
N GLN A 92 3.05 -2.52 -9.99
CA GLN A 92 1.66 -2.54 -9.50
C GLN A 92 1.55 -2.19 -8.01
N GLU A 93 2.52 -2.62 -7.19
CA GLU A 93 2.58 -2.30 -5.74
C GLU A 93 2.89 -0.82 -5.45
N LEU A 94 3.40 -0.08 -6.45
CA LEU A 94 3.63 1.36 -6.35
C LEU A 94 2.40 2.19 -6.76
N ASP A 95 1.38 1.58 -7.38
CA ASP A 95 0.12 2.24 -7.76
C ASP A 95 -0.95 1.98 -6.69
N LEU A 96 -1.04 2.85 -5.68
CA LEU A 96 -2.08 2.76 -4.65
C LEU A 96 -3.48 3.02 -5.21
N GLY A 97 -3.59 3.68 -6.37
CA GLY A 97 -4.85 3.82 -7.11
C GLY A 97 -5.33 2.48 -7.69
N LEU A 98 -4.41 1.60 -8.09
CA LEU A 98 -4.76 0.23 -8.49
C LEU A 98 -5.23 -0.59 -7.29
N GLU A 99 -4.57 -0.48 -6.13
CA GLU A 99 -5.02 -1.11 -4.88
C GLU A 99 -6.44 -0.64 -4.51
N THR A 100 -6.67 0.67 -4.61
CA THR A 100 -7.98 1.31 -4.40
C THR A 100 -9.07 0.65 -5.25
N ARG A 101 -8.86 0.57 -6.57
CA ARG A 101 -9.84 0.00 -7.51
C ARG A 101 -10.10 -1.48 -7.22
N ARG A 102 -9.04 -2.24 -6.89
CA ARG A 102 -9.13 -3.67 -6.54
C ARG A 102 -9.91 -3.89 -5.24
N GLN A 103 -9.68 -3.08 -4.20
CA GLN A 103 -10.41 -3.19 -2.93
C GLN A 103 -11.89 -2.85 -3.12
N ASP A 104 -12.18 -1.79 -3.86
CA ASP A 104 -13.54 -1.36 -4.16
C ASP A 104 -14.30 -2.40 -5.00
N GLN A 105 -13.64 -3.01 -5.99
CA GLN A 105 -14.18 -4.16 -6.72
C GLN A 105 -14.43 -5.36 -5.81
N PHE A 106 -13.43 -5.76 -5.01
CA PHE A 106 -13.54 -6.88 -4.08
C PHE A 106 -14.71 -6.67 -3.10
N ARG A 107 -14.86 -5.46 -2.56
CA ARG A 107 -15.96 -5.11 -1.67
C ARG A 107 -17.32 -5.27 -2.33
N ARG A 108 -17.47 -4.87 -3.60
CA ARG A 108 -18.74 -5.00 -4.35
C ARG A 108 -19.13 -6.45 -4.59
N THR A 109 -18.16 -7.30 -4.92
CA THR A 109 -18.41 -8.70 -5.30
C THR A 109 -18.30 -9.67 -4.13
N LEU A 110 -17.99 -9.18 -2.92
CA LEU A 110 -17.67 -10.02 -1.77
C LEU A 110 -18.76 -11.04 -1.44
N HIS A 111 -20.02 -10.66 -1.59
CA HIS A 111 -21.17 -11.48 -1.20
C HIS A 111 -21.89 -12.14 -2.39
N ASP A 112 -21.32 -12.10 -3.61
CA ASP A 112 -21.97 -12.60 -4.83
C ASP A 112 -22.35 -14.10 -4.73
N PHE A 113 -21.57 -14.88 -4.00
CA PHE A 113 -21.80 -16.32 -3.78
C PHE A 113 -22.58 -16.63 -2.49
N GLY A 114 -22.87 -15.63 -1.65
CA GLY A 114 -23.64 -15.80 -0.41
C GLY A 114 -22.93 -16.53 0.74
N ASP A 115 -21.68 -16.93 0.58
CA ASP A 115 -20.89 -17.71 1.56
C ASP A 115 -19.92 -16.87 2.41
N ASN A 116 -19.61 -15.64 1.98
CA ASN A 116 -18.70 -14.72 2.69
C ASN A 116 -19.39 -13.86 3.76
N LEU A 117 -20.25 -14.43 4.61
CA LEU A 117 -21.07 -13.65 5.57
C LEU A 117 -20.24 -13.02 6.71
N GLU A 118 -19.09 -13.60 7.05
CA GLU A 118 -18.22 -13.14 8.14
C GLU A 118 -17.07 -12.24 7.66
N ILE A 119 -16.91 -12.08 6.34
CA ILE A 119 -15.85 -11.28 5.75
C ILE A 119 -16.39 -9.88 5.47
N THR A 120 -15.57 -8.87 5.75
CA THR A 120 -15.88 -7.48 5.40
C THR A 120 -14.69 -6.86 4.69
N ALA A 121 -14.98 -6.02 3.71
CA ALA A 121 -13.99 -5.17 3.07
C ALA A 121 -14.33 -3.71 3.40
N PRO A 122 -13.36 -2.92 3.88
CA PRO A 122 -13.61 -1.53 4.23
C PRO A 122 -13.93 -0.66 3.00
N GLU A 123 -14.71 0.39 3.20
CA GLU A 123 -15.11 1.35 2.16
C GLU A 123 -13.91 2.23 1.77
N VAL A 124 -13.68 2.43 0.47
CA VAL A 124 -12.63 3.32 -0.02
C VAL A 124 -13.17 4.75 -0.08
N HIS A 125 -12.37 5.73 0.38
CA HIS A 125 -12.66 7.15 0.21
C HIS A 125 -11.77 7.74 -0.91
N LEU A 126 -12.39 8.26 -1.97
CA LEU A 126 -11.73 8.68 -3.22
C LEU A 126 -11.44 10.19 -3.31
N GLY A 127 -11.47 10.93 -2.21
CA GLY A 127 -11.28 12.39 -2.21
C GLY A 127 -10.03 12.82 -2.99
N ALA A 128 -10.24 13.38 -4.19
CA ALA A 128 -9.26 14.06 -5.06
C ALA A 128 -8.00 13.30 -5.52
N LEU A 129 -8.01 11.97 -5.51
CA LEU A 129 -6.89 11.16 -5.98
C LEU A 129 -6.90 11.08 -7.54
N ARG A 130 -5.86 11.62 -8.21
CA ARG A 130 -5.54 11.48 -9.66
C ARG A 130 -4.40 10.46 -9.92
N PRO A 131 -4.63 9.39 -10.71
CA PRO A 131 -3.62 8.35 -10.94
C PRO A 131 -2.30 8.85 -11.56
N PRO A 132 -1.14 8.25 -11.22
CA PRO A 132 -0.94 7.28 -10.14
C PRO A 132 -0.85 7.99 -8.78
N ASP A 133 -1.86 7.79 -7.93
CA ASP A 133 -1.92 8.45 -6.64
C ASP A 133 -1.05 7.78 -5.60
N PRO A 134 -0.26 8.54 -4.86
CA PRO A 134 0.57 8.04 -3.77
C PRO A 134 -0.20 7.94 -2.44
N VAL A 135 -1.53 8.12 -2.45
CA VAL A 135 -2.37 8.04 -1.25
C VAL A 135 -3.59 7.14 -1.47
N HIS A 136 -3.93 6.31 -0.47
CA HIS A 136 -5.14 5.48 -0.47
C HIS A 136 -5.82 5.54 0.90
N ALA A 137 -7.02 6.11 0.97
CA ALA A 137 -7.81 6.21 2.20
C ALA A 137 -8.92 5.16 2.26
N THR A 138 -9.01 4.48 3.39
CA THR A 138 -9.95 3.39 3.62
C THR A 138 -10.62 3.54 4.99
N ARG A 139 -11.94 3.45 5.01
CA ARG A 139 -12.79 3.58 6.19
C ARG A 139 -12.79 2.30 7.01
N LEU A 140 -12.41 2.38 8.29
CA LEU A 140 -12.55 1.25 9.21
C LEU A 140 -14.01 1.11 9.66
N ARG A 141 -14.69 0.03 9.26
CA ARG A 141 -15.92 -0.42 9.94
C ARG A 141 -15.49 -1.30 11.12
N HIS A 142 -15.52 -0.77 12.33
CA HIS A 142 -15.47 -1.59 13.54
C HIS A 142 -16.85 -1.63 14.20
N PRO A 143 -17.44 -2.81 14.43
CA PRO A 143 -18.59 -2.90 15.33
C PRO A 143 -18.18 -2.66 16.79
N HIS A 144 -17.08 -3.22 17.33
CA HIS A 144 -16.82 -3.13 18.79
C HIS A 144 -15.35 -3.27 19.25
N ARG A 145 -14.32 -2.88 18.48
CA ARG A 145 -12.94 -2.88 19.01
C ARG A 145 -12.18 -1.59 18.69
N PRO A 146 -11.50 -0.96 19.68
CA PRO A 146 -10.55 0.10 19.39
C PRO A 146 -9.39 -0.48 18.58
N VAL A 147 -8.91 0.28 17.59
CA VAL A 147 -7.67 -0.01 16.85
C VAL A 147 -6.55 -0.14 17.88
N GLN A 148 -6.16 -1.37 18.18
CA GLN A 148 -5.11 -1.61 19.16
C GLN A 148 -3.78 -1.16 18.54
N ARG A 149 -3.14 -0.19 19.20
CA ARG A 149 -1.74 0.13 18.98
C ARG A 149 -0.96 -1.17 19.20
N HIS A 150 -0.37 -1.76 18.16
CA HIS A 150 0.64 -2.79 18.35
C HIS A 150 1.86 -2.11 18.96
N ALA A 151 1.85 -1.99 20.29
CA ALA A 151 2.98 -1.55 21.08
C ALA A 151 4.14 -2.51 20.79
N GLN A 152 5.22 -1.96 20.25
CA GLN A 152 6.47 -2.69 20.05
C GLN A 152 6.89 -3.35 21.36
N VAL A 153 7.27 -4.61 21.22
CA VAL A 153 7.81 -5.49 22.26
C VAL A 153 8.91 -4.76 23.04
N ARG A 154 8.70 -4.65 24.36
CA ARG A 154 9.72 -4.33 25.36
C ARG A 154 11.05 -5.01 25.01
N ARG A 155 12.09 -4.24 24.69
CA ARG A 155 13.48 -4.63 24.97
C ARG A 155 14.00 -3.81 26.14
N GLY A 156 13.79 -4.34 27.34
CA GLY A 156 14.64 -4.04 28.47
C GLY A 156 15.30 -5.34 28.92
N ARG A 157 16.64 -5.39 28.86
CA ARG A 157 17.49 -5.96 29.91
C ARG A 157 18.98 -5.80 29.57
N ARG A 158 19.62 -5.05 30.48
CA ARG A 158 21.04 -4.99 30.87
C ARG A 158 21.99 -4.23 29.95
#